data_AF-A0A0N4XLU5-F1
#
_entry.id   AF-A0A0N4XLU5-F1
#
_cell.length_a   1.000
_cell.length_b   1.000
_cell.length_c   1.000
_cell.angle_alpha   90.00
_cell.angle_beta   90.00
_cell.angle_gamma   90.00
#
_symmetry.space_group_name_H-M   'P 1'
#
loop_
_entity.id
_entity.type
_entity.pdbx_description
1 polymer ?
#
loop_
_entity_poly.entity_id
_entity_poly.type
_entity_poly.pdbx_seq_one_letter_code
_entity_poly.pdbx_strand_id
1 'polypeptide(L)'
;MDIQATFNIRLLGSLLILIPVLVGFVLHVLLAVALYKGWKKFGENSFYVITVQIQWCDICCLLLDLYAAFPLTLTGVQVGGAFTIVD
;
A
#
# COMPACT_ATOMS: atom_id res chain seq x y z
N MET A 1 25.79 -19.22 -5.57
CA MET A 1 26.22 -18.21 -4.59
C MET A 1 25.01 -17.35 -4.32
N ASP A 2 24.29 -17.64 -3.24
CA ASP A 2 23.14 -16.86 -2.78
C ASP A 2 23.53 -15.40 -2.58
N ILE A 3 23.15 -14.55 -3.52
CA ILE A 3 23.29 -13.10 -3.38
C ILE A 3 22.12 -12.65 -2.50
N GLN A 4 22.21 -12.94 -1.21
CA GLN A 4 21.26 -12.42 -0.24
C GLN A 4 21.50 -10.93 -0.08
N ALA A 5 20.45 -10.12 -0.25
CA ALA A 5 20.55 -8.68 -0.04
C ALA A 5 21.00 -8.40 1.41
N THR A 6 22.10 -7.66 1.57
CA THR A 6 22.63 -7.23 2.88
C THR A 6 21.52 -6.56 3.69
N PHE A 7 21.51 -6.78 5.01
CA PHE A 7 20.50 -6.26 5.95
C PHE A 7 20.14 -4.78 5.70
N ASN A 8 21.13 -3.93 5.42
CA ASN A 8 20.93 -2.51 5.14
C ASN A 8 20.03 -2.24 3.91
N ILE A 9 20.15 -3.05 2.85
CA ILE A 9 19.35 -2.90 1.62
C ILE A 9 17.91 -3.33 1.88
N ARG A 10 17.71 -4.40 2.66
CA ARG A 10 16.38 -4.89 3.08
C ARG A 10 15.68 -3.88 3.98
N LEU A 11 16.41 -3.30 4.92
CA LEU A 11 15.90 -2.23 5.78
C LEU A 11 15.50 -1.01 4.96
N LEU A 12 16.38 -0.53 4.07
CA LEU A 12 16.09 0.59 3.19
C LEU A 12 14.87 0.33 2.30
N GLY A 13 14.78 -0.86 1.68
CA GLY A 13 13.64 -1.27 0.86
C GLY A 13 12.33 -1.30 1.65
N SER A 14 12.36 -1.86 2.87
CA SER A 14 11.18 -1.90 3.73
C SER A 14 10.70 -0.50 4.14
N LEU A 15 11.62 0.44 4.38
CA LEU A 15 11.29 1.84 4.67
C LEU A 15 10.71 2.56 3.45
N LEU A 16 11.25 2.29 2.25
CA LEU A 16 10.72 2.80 0.99
C LEU A 16 9.31 2.30 0.66
N ILE A 17 8.86 1.19 1.27
CA ILE A 17 7.48 0.71 1.18
C ILE A 17 6.64 1.33 2.30
N LEU A 18 7.14 1.31 3.54
CA LEU A 18 6.41 1.75 4.72
C LEU A 18 6.06 3.25 4.68
N ILE A 19 7.00 4.11 4.28
CA ILE A 19 6.79 5.56 4.28
C ILE A 19 5.68 5.97 3.29
N PRO A 20 5.72 5.56 2.00
CA PRO A 20 4.63 5.85 1.07
C PRO A 20 3.30 5.26 1.50
N VAL A 21 3.29 4.07 2.09
CA VAL A 21 2.06 3.46 2.59
C VAL A 21 1.40 4.33 3.66
N LEU A 22 2.18 4.79 4.66
CA LEU A 22 1.66 5.64 5.72
C LEU A 22 1.19 7.00 5.21
N VAL A 23 1.96 7.63 4.32
CA VAL A 23 1.59 8.92 3.71
C VAL A 23 0.32 8.76 2.87
N GLY A 24 0.24 7.72 2.05
CA GLY A 24 -0.93 7.38 1.25
C GLY A 24 -2.16 7.19 2.13
N PHE A 25 -2.04 6.44 3.23
CA PHE A 25 -3.14 6.23 4.17
C PHE A 25 -3.69 7.54 4.73
N VAL A 26 -2.82 8.47 5.14
CA VAL A 26 -3.23 9.79 5.64
C VAL A 26 -3.97 10.58 4.57
N LEU A 27 -3.45 10.62 3.34
CA LEU A 27 -4.09 11.34 2.23
C LEU A 27 -5.47 10.75 1.91
N HIS A 28 -5.58 9.42 1.89
CA HIS A 28 -6.85 8.74 1.69
C HIS A 28 -7.85 9.02 2.83
N VAL A 29 -7.41 9.06 4.09
CA VAL A 29 -8.27 9.46 5.22
C VAL A 29 -8.78 10.90 5.06
N LEU A 30 -7.90 11.84 4.68
CA LEU A 30 -8.29 13.23 4.44
C LEU A 30 -9.32 13.33 3.30
N LEU A 31 -9.11 12.59 2.21
CA LEU A 31 -10.04 12.54 1.08
C LEU A 31 -11.39 11.94 1.51
N ALA A 32 -11.39 10.87 2.31
CA ALA A 32 -12.61 10.28 2.85
C ALA A 32 -13.41 11.27 3.73
N VAL A 33 -12.73 12.04 4.58
CA VAL A 33 -13.36 13.08 5.41
C VAL A 33 -13.95 14.21 4.55
N ALA A 34 -13.23 14.65 3.51
CA ALA A 34 -13.72 15.66 2.57
C ALA A 34 -14.96 15.17 1.81
N LEU A 35 -14.94 13.92 1.34
CA LEU A 35 -16.08 13.28 0.67
C LEU A 35 -17.28 13.13 1.59
N TYR A 36 -17.06 12.72 2.84
CA TYR A 36 -18.15 12.57 3.82
C TYR A 36 -18.86 13.90 4.11
N LYS A 37 -18.11 15.00 4.29
CA LYS A 37 -18.69 16.33 4.51
C LYS A 37 -19.48 16.84 3.30
N GLY A 38 -19.07 16.50 2.08
CA GLY A 38 -19.67 17.00 0.84
C GLY A 38 -20.66 16.07 0.15
N TRP A 39 -20.90 14.87 0.68
CA TRP A 39 -21.61 13.77 0.00
C TRP A 39 -22.96 14.18 -0.62
N LYS A 40 -23.72 15.04 0.08
CA LYS A 40 -25.04 15.51 -0.39
C LYS A 40 -25.00 16.31 -1.70
N LYS A 41 -23.88 16.94 -2.05
CA LYS A 41 -23.71 17.69 -3.31
C LYS A 41 -22.89 16.94 -4.36
N PHE A 42 -22.25 15.85 -3.95
CA PHE A 42 -21.24 15.16 -4.75
C PHE A 42 -21.76 13.85 -5.36
N GLY A 43 -22.80 13.23 -4.79
CA GLY A 43 -23.42 12.04 -5.37
C GLY A 43 -24.07 12.23 -6.74
N GLU A 44 -24.35 13.48 -7.16
CA GLU A 44 -24.95 13.79 -8.48
C GLU A 44 -23.91 13.87 -9.61
N ASN A 45 -22.61 13.85 -9.29
CA ASN A 45 -21.55 13.98 -10.28
C ASN A 45 -20.71 12.70 -10.35
N SER A 46 -20.62 12.12 -11.55
CA SER A 46 -19.86 10.90 -11.87
C SER A 46 -18.40 10.97 -11.42
N PHE A 47 -17.80 12.16 -11.35
CA PHE A 47 -16.43 12.36 -10.87
C PHE A 47 -16.23 11.83 -9.43
N TYR A 48 -17.18 12.10 -8.55
CA TYR A 48 -17.08 11.69 -7.15
C TYR A 48 -17.31 10.19 -6.98
N VAL A 49 -18.19 9.60 -7.78
CA VAL A 49 -18.42 8.15 -7.80
C VAL A 49 -17.16 7.41 -8.23
N ILE A 50 -16.48 7.88 -9.28
CA ILE A 50 -15.19 7.31 -9.73
C ILE A 50 -14.11 7.52 -8.67
N THR A 51 -14.06 8.70 -8.05
CA THR A 51 -13.09 9.01 -6.99
C THR A 51 -13.22 8.07 -5.80
N VAL A 52 -14.44 7.75 -5.35
CA VAL A 52 -14.69 6.79 -4.26
C VAL A 52 -14.26 5.36 -4.64
N GLN A 53 -14.43 4.96 -5.90
CA GLN A 53 -14.00 3.63 -6.36
C GLN A 53 -12.47 3.52 -6.41
N ILE A 54 -11.79 4.52 -6.97
CA ILE A 54 -10.32 4.58 -7.00
C ILE A 54 -9.78 4.59 -5.56
N GLN A 55 -10.36 5.43 -4.70
CA GLN A 55 -10.04 5.50 -3.28
C GLN A 55 -10.10 4.12 -2.59
N TRP A 56 -11.15 3.34 -2.85
CA TRP A 56 -11.29 2.01 -2.24
C TRP A 56 -10.25 1.02 -2.77
N CYS A 57 -9.95 1.08 -4.08
CA CYS A 57 -8.89 0.30 -4.70
C CYS A 57 -7.52 0.63 -4.10
N ASP A 58 -7.19 1.91 -3.96
CA ASP A 58 -5.90 2.36 -3.43
C ASP A 58 -5.72 1.97 -1.96
N ILE A 59 -6.77 2.06 -1.13
CA ILE A 59 -6.71 1.58 0.26
C ILE A 59 -6.41 0.08 0.30
N CYS A 60 -7.05 -0.72 -0.57
CA CYS A 60 -6.75 -2.15 -0.66
C CYS A 60 -5.29 -2.42 -1.07
N CYS A 61 -4.76 -1.67 -2.04
CA CYS A 61 -3.35 -1.77 -2.45
C CYS A 61 -2.40 -1.40 -1.30
N LEU A 62 -2.66 -0.29 -0.59
CA LEU A 62 -1.84 0.15 0.54
C LEU A 62 -1.83 -0.87 1.69
N LEU A 63 -2.97 -1.52 1.95
CA LEU A 63 -3.05 -2.60 2.94
C LEU A 63 -2.27 -3.83 2.50
N LEU A 64 -2.31 -4.19 1.22
CA LEU A 64 -1.52 -5.29 0.66
C LEU A 64 -0.02 -4.99 0.73
N ASP A 65 0.40 -3.75 0.45
CA ASP A 65 1.80 -3.35 0.57
C ASP A 65 2.28 -3.39 2.03
N LEU A 66 1.44 -2.96 2.98
CA LEU A 66 1.75 -3.03 4.41
C LEU A 66 1.82 -4.47 4.92
N TYR A 67 0.89 -5.33 4.48
CA TYR A 67 0.74 -6.68 5.00
C TYR A 67 1.65 -7.71 4.33
N ALA A 68 1.89 -7.58 3.02
CA ALA A 68 2.70 -8.50 2.24
C ALA A 68 4.08 -7.90 1.92
N ALA A 69 4.13 -6.79 1.17
CA ALA A 69 5.38 -6.28 0.61
C ALA A 69 6.38 -5.83 1.69
N PHE A 70 5.91 -5.19 2.76
CA PHE A 70 6.74 -4.74 3.88
C PHE A 70 7.43 -5.90 4.63
N PRO A 71 6.72 -6.90 5.20
CA PRO A 71 7.38 -7.99 5.89
C PRO A 71 8.21 -8.86 4.96
N LEU A 72 7.82 -9.02 3.68
CA LEU A 72 8.62 -9.73 2.68
C LEU A 72 9.98 -9.06 2.47
N THR A 73 9.99 -7.75 2.30
CA THR A 73 11.22 -6.98 2.07
C THR A 73 12.08 -6.91 3.33
N LEU A 74 11.45 -6.84 4.51
CA LEU A 74 12.16 -6.78 5.79
C LEU A 74 12.76 -8.14 6.18
N THR A 75 11.97 -9.22 6.13
CA THR A 75 12.36 -10.57 6.60
C THR A 75 13.05 -11.40 5.53
N GLY A 76 12.94 -11.03 4.25
CA GLY A 76 13.56 -11.74 3.13
C GLY A 76 13.09 -13.19 3.00
N VAL A 77 12.00 -13.55 3.70
CA VAL A 77 11.39 -14.88 3.71
C VAL A 77 9.96 -14.72 3.23
N GLN A 78 9.60 -15.49 2.21
CA GLN A 78 8.32 -15.36 1.54
C GLN A 78 7.21 -16.11 2.29
N VAL A 79 6.27 -15.39 2.91
CA VAL A 79 5.09 -16.00 3.55
C VAL A 79 3.99 -16.15 2.49
N GLY A 80 3.89 -17.36 1.92
CA GLY A 80 2.93 -17.70 0.86
C GLY A 80 3.66 -17.97 -0.46
N GLY A 81 3.86 -19.25 -0.78
CA GLY A 81 4.70 -19.71 -1.87
C GLY A 81 4.31 -19.16 -3.24
N ALA A 82 5.19 -18.35 -3.83
CA ALA A 82 5.51 -18.30 -5.26
C ALA A 82 6.59 -17.23 -5.53
N PHE A 83 7.81 -17.47 -5.09
CA PHE A 83 9.04 -17.20 -5.83
C PHE A 83 10.11 -18.11 -5.21
N THR A 84 10.34 -19.23 -5.88
CA THR A 84 11.45 -20.14 -5.65
C THR A 84 12.77 -19.38 -5.66
N ILE A 85 13.52 -19.46 -4.56
CA ILE A 85 14.97 -19.62 -4.64
C ILE A 85 15.25 -20.97 -3.97
N VAL A 86 15.25 -22.01 -4.80
CA VAL A 86 15.86 -23.30 -4.52
C VAL A 86 17.27 -23.19 -5.09
N ASP A 87 18.25 -23.25 -4.17
CA ASP A 87 19.71 -23.42 -4.34
C ASP A 87 20.54 -22.36 -5.10
#